data_AF-A0A7K0IYK2-F1
#
_entry.id   AF-A0A7K0IYK2-F1
#
_cell.length_a   1.000
_cell.length_b   1.000
_cell.length_c   1.000
_cell.angle_alpha   90.00
_cell.angle_beta   90.00
_cell.angle_gamma   90.00
#
_symmetry.space_group_name_H-M   'P 1'
#
loop_
_entity.id
_entity.type
_entity.pdbx_description
1 polymer ?
#
loop_
_entity_poly.entity_id
_entity_poly.type
_entity_poly.pdbx_seq_one_letter_code
_entity_poly.pdbx_strand_id
1 'polypeptide(L)'
;MADKSFKLEQVLAYRGEMEKLCKQEFATAKQGLEKANDLLLRDEEHVNELTQEFTCRQQELDCIDEMRMYSDFFARKREEIKSQRERVEHLDQVMNERREDLLEATKDKKVLESLKQKKLDELRQAVKQKERDFLDEISIQKKVQ
;
A
#
# COMPACT_ATOMS: atom_id res chain seq x y z
N MET A 1 -28.17 -9.93 30.70
CA MET A 1 -27.55 -10.46 29.46
C MET A 1 -26.13 -9.90 29.42
N ALA A 2 -25.15 -10.64 29.95
CA ALA A 2 -23.78 -10.14 29.97
C ALA A 2 -23.24 -10.09 28.53
N ASP A 3 -22.86 -8.89 28.11
CA ASP A 3 -22.25 -8.61 26.83
C ASP A 3 -20.98 -9.46 26.71
N LYS A 4 -21.06 -10.61 26.01
CA LYS A 4 -19.90 -11.46 25.74
C LYS A 4 -19.09 -10.82 24.63
N SER A 5 -18.54 -9.64 24.91
CA SER A 5 -17.59 -8.97 24.04
C SER A 5 -16.43 -9.92 23.77
N PHE A 6 -16.02 -10.04 22.52
CA PHE A 6 -14.86 -10.83 22.13
C PHE A 6 -13.64 -10.37 22.94
N LYS A 7 -12.95 -11.29 23.62
CA LYS A 7 -11.86 -10.94 24.56
C LYS A 7 -10.72 -10.15 23.93
N LEU A 8 -10.57 -10.24 22.60
CA LEU A 8 -9.53 -9.55 21.83
C LEU A 8 -10.10 -8.41 20.98
N GLU A 9 -11.27 -7.87 21.31
CA GLU A 9 -11.90 -6.79 20.54
C GLU A 9 -10.99 -5.55 20.46
N GLN A 10 -10.35 -5.16 21.57
CA GLN A 10 -9.43 -4.04 21.60
C GLN A 10 -8.18 -4.29 20.74
N VAL A 11 -7.68 -5.53 20.72
CA VAL A 11 -6.55 -5.92 19.88
C VAL A 11 -6.94 -5.89 18.40
N LEU A 12 -8.15 -6.35 18.07
CA LEU A 12 -8.69 -6.29 16.71
C LEU A 12 -8.85 -4.83 16.24
N ALA A 13 -9.37 -3.95 17.10
CA ALA A 13 -9.48 -2.52 16.81
C ALA A 13 -8.10 -1.89 16.56
N TYR A 14 -7.12 -2.17 17.44
CA TYR A 14 -5.75 -1.70 17.26
C TYR A 14 -5.15 -2.18 15.93
N ARG A 15 -5.29 -3.48 15.60
CA ARG A 15 -4.81 -4.01 14.31
C ARG A 15 -5.53 -3.39 13.10
N GLY A 16 -6.80 -3.02 13.26
CA GLY A 16 -7.53 -2.26 12.25
C GLY A 16 -6.95 -0.86 12.01
N GLU A 17 -6.59 -0.14 13.07
CA GLU A 17 -5.93 1.17 12.95
C GLU A 17 -4.51 1.04 12.36
N MET A 18 -3.76 -0.01 12.71
CA MET A 18 -2.46 -0.29 12.10
C MET A 18 -2.57 -0.58 10.61
N GLU A 19 -3.53 -1.42 10.19
CA GLU A 19 -3.79 -1.67 8.76
C GLU A 19 -4.13 -0.36 8.03
N LYS A 20 -4.93 0.52 8.65
CA LYS A 20 -5.28 1.82 8.08
C LYS A 20 -4.08 2.75 7.94
N LEU A 21 -3.18 2.77 8.92
CA LEU A 21 -1.93 3.52 8.84
C LEU A 21 -1.06 3.02 7.69
N CYS A 22 -0.82 1.70 7.61
CA CYS A 22 -0.04 1.11 6.51
C CYS A 22 -0.66 1.39 5.13
N LYS A 23 -2.01 1.44 5.02
CA LYS A 23 -2.70 1.84 3.78
C LYS A 23 -2.36 3.28 3.38
N GLN A 24 -2.35 4.19 4.36
CA GLN A 24 -2.02 5.59 4.10
C GLN A 24 -0.56 5.76 3.71
N GLU A 25 0.36 5.08 4.39
CA GLU A 25 1.79 5.08 4.06
C GLU A 25 2.06 4.52 2.67
N PHE A 26 1.43 3.38 2.32
CA PHE A 26 1.51 2.80 0.98
C PHE A 26 0.97 3.75 -0.09
N ALA A 27 -0.21 4.36 0.13
CA ALA A 27 -0.79 5.32 -0.81
C ALA A 27 0.14 6.53 -1.03
N THR A 28 0.76 7.03 0.05
CA THR A 28 1.70 8.15 0.00
C THR A 28 2.96 7.78 -0.78
N ALA A 29 3.55 6.61 -0.50
CA ALA A 29 4.74 6.12 -1.19
C ALA A 29 4.47 5.91 -2.68
N LYS A 30 3.33 5.29 -3.02
CA LYS A 30 2.90 5.09 -4.40
C LYS A 30 2.74 6.41 -5.15
N GLN A 31 2.06 7.40 -4.56
CA GLN A 31 1.90 8.71 -5.19
C GLN A 31 3.26 9.42 -5.35
N GLY A 32 4.17 9.25 -4.40
CA GLY A 32 5.54 9.78 -4.50
C GLY A 32 6.31 9.19 -5.68
N LEU A 33 6.22 7.87 -5.86
CA LEU A 33 6.83 7.16 -6.98
C LEU A 33 6.23 7.58 -8.33
N GLU A 34 4.90 7.66 -8.43
CA GLU A 34 4.22 8.12 -9.65
C GLU A 34 4.69 9.52 -10.06
N LYS A 35 4.73 10.47 -9.13
CA LYS A 35 5.23 11.83 -9.40
C LYS A 35 6.69 11.86 -9.83
N ALA A 36 7.53 11.02 -9.24
CA ALA A 36 8.94 10.96 -9.59
C ALA A 36 9.15 10.37 -11.00
N ASN A 37 8.39 9.34 -11.36
CA ASN A 37 8.38 8.79 -12.72
C ASN A 37 7.90 9.81 -13.75
N ASP A 38 6.80 10.52 -13.46
CA ASP A 38 6.28 11.56 -14.35
C ASP A 38 7.30 12.68 -14.58
N LEU A 39 8.02 13.08 -13.54
CA LEU A 39 9.07 14.10 -13.64
C LEU A 39 10.24 13.59 -14.48
N LEU A 40 10.72 12.38 -14.21
CA LEU A 40 11.83 11.77 -14.95
C LEU A 40 11.48 11.64 -16.44
N LEU A 41 10.27 11.18 -16.77
CA LEU A 41 9.83 11.05 -18.16
C LEU A 41 9.85 12.40 -18.87
N ARG A 42 9.32 13.46 -18.25
CA ARG A 42 9.32 14.81 -18.82
C ARG A 42 10.73 15.36 -19.03
N ASP A 43 11.62 15.12 -18.08
CA ASP A 43 13.01 15.60 -18.19
C ASP A 43 13.78 14.83 -19.29
N GLU A 44 13.52 13.54 -19.45
CA GLU A 44 14.07 12.72 -20.54
C GLU A 44 13.54 13.16 -21.91
N GLU A 45 12.23 13.41 -22.03
CA GLU A 45 11.60 13.95 -23.24
C GLU A 45 12.21 15.32 -23.59
N HIS A 46 12.31 16.22 -22.62
CA HIS A 46 12.86 17.55 -22.84
C HIS A 46 14.34 17.51 -23.25
N VAL A 47 15.16 16.65 -22.65
CA VAL A 47 16.57 16.49 -23.06
C VAL A 47 16.68 15.90 -24.47
N ASN A 48 15.77 14.99 -24.85
CA ASN A 48 15.75 14.45 -26.20
C ASN A 48 15.40 15.53 -27.24
N GLU A 49 14.37 16.36 -26.97
CA GLU A 49 14.02 17.52 -27.80
C GLU A 49 15.22 18.47 -27.97
N LEU A 50 15.84 18.88 -26.87
CA LEU A 50 17.01 19.75 -26.89
C LEU A 50 18.20 19.14 -27.67
N THR A 51 18.38 17.83 -27.58
CA THR A 51 19.43 17.12 -28.33
C THR A 51 19.16 17.14 -29.83
N GLN A 52 17.90 16.97 -30.24
CA GLN A 52 17.50 17.04 -31.65
C GLN A 52 17.67 18.46 -32.20
N GLU A 53 17.20 19.48 -31.47
CA GLU A 53 17.40 20.89 -31.84
C GLU A 53 18.89 21.23 -31.99
N PHE A 54 19.71 20.77 -31.04
CA PHE A 54 21.15 21.00 -31.07
C PHE A 54 21.81 20.30 -32.26
N THR A 55 21.45 19.06 -32.55
CA THR A 55 22.02 18.30 -33.69
C THR A 55 21.79 19.03 -35.02
N CYS A 56 20.61 19.65 -35.18
CA CYS A 56 20.31 20.49 -36.34
C CYS A 56 21.17 21.76 -36.37
N ARG A 57 21.31 22.45 -35.23
CA ARG A 57 22.10 23.69 -35.13
C ARG A 57 23.61 23.49 -35.16
N GLN A 58 24.10 22.30 -34.82
CA GLN A 58 25.54 22.00 -34.77
C GLN A 58 26.24 22.22 -36.12
N GLN A 59 25.50 22.11 -37.23
CA GLN A 59 25.99 22.39 -38.58
C GLN A 59 26.18 23.89 -38.86
N GLU A 60 25.62 24.76 -38.03
CA GLU A 60 25.65 26.22 -38.14
C GLU A 60 26.55 26.87 -37.06
N LEU A 61 27.09 26.08 -36.12
CA LEU A 61 27.95 26.57 -35.03
C LEU A 61 29.40 26.66 -35.51
N ASP A 62 29.91 27.89 -35.64
CA ASP A 62 31.31 28.16 -36.01
C ASP A 62 32.23 28.41 -34.79
N CYS A 63 31.66 28.51 -33.59
CA CYS A 63 32.39 28.90 -32.37
C CYS A 63 32.64 27.71 -31.42
N ILE A 64 33.91 27.47 -31.08
CA ILE A 64 34.33 26.41 -30.15
C ILE A 64 33.77 26.64 -28.73
N ASP A 65 33.65 27.89 -28.29
CA ASP A 65 33.14 28.22 -26.96
C ASP A 65 31.65 27.88 -26.83
N GLU A 66 30.87 28.06 -27.89
CA GLU A 66 29.45 27.68 -27.93
C GLU A 66 29.31 26.16 -27.83
N MET A 67 30.10 25.40 -28.61
CA MET A 67 30.11 23.93 -28.52
C MET A 67 30.46 23.42 -27.12
N ARG A 68 31.43 24.07 -26.45
CA ARG A 68 31.81 23.72 -25.08
C ARG A 68 30.69 23.98 -24.08
N MET A 69 30.02 25.13 -24.18
CA MET A 69 28.89 25.48 -23.32
C MET A 69 27.75 24.47 -23.42
N TYR A 70 27.44 24.00 -24.63
CA TYR A 70 26.44 22.96 -24.85
C TYR A 70 26.86 21.60 -24.30
N SER A 71 28.13 21.19 -24.51
CA SER A 71 28.66 19.96 -23.94
C SER A 71 28.53 19.94 -22.41
N ASP A 72 28.91 21.04 -21.76
CA ASP A 72 28.82 21.20 -20.31
C ASP A 72 27.36 21.23 -19.81
N PHE A 73 26.44 21.81 -20.59
CA PHE A 73 25.01 21.76 -20.31
C PHE A 73 24.45 20.33 -20.36
N PHE A 74 24.72 19.58 -21.44
CA PHE A 74 24.23 18.21 -21.57
C PHE A 74 24.89 17.27 -20.57
N ALA A 75 26.15 17.50 -20.18
CA ALA A 75 26.81 16.76 -19.12
C ALA A 75 26.08 16.93 -17.78
N ARG A 76 25.75 18.17 -17.41
CA ARG A 76 24.96 18.45 -16.19
C ARG A 76 23.57 17.81 -16.25
N LYS A 77 22.88 17.94 -17.39
CA LYS A 77 21.55 17.34 -17.57
C LYS A 77 21.55 15.81 -17.46
N ARG A 78 22.58 15.14 -17.97
CA ARG A 78 22.75 13.69 -17.79
C ARG A 78 22.93 13.30 -16.33
N GLU A 79 23.71 14.06 -15.56
CA GLU A 79 23.88 13.79 -14.14
C GLU A 79 22.59 14.05 -13.34
N GLU A 80 21.84 15.09 -13.68
CA GLU A 80 20.51 15.36 -13.10
C GLU A 80 19.54 14.20 -13.36
N ILE A 81 19.42 13.74 -14.61
CA ILE A 81 18.57 12.58 -14.98
C ILE A 81 19.02 11.32 -14.24
N LYS A 82 20.32 11.09 -14.13
CA LYS A 82 20.85 9.94 -13.39
C LYS A 82 20.46 9.99 -11.92
N SER A 83 20.61 11.13 -11.26
CA SER A 83 20.17 11.31 -9.87
C SER A 83 18.66 11.13 -9.70
N GLN A 84 17.85 11.56 -10.68
CA GLN A 84 16.41 11.33 -10.68
C GLN A 84 16.05 9.85 -10.84
N ARG A 85 16.77 9.11 -11.69
CA ARG A 85 16.60 7.64 -11.83
C ARG A 85 16.92 6.92 -10.52
N GLU A 86 18.04 7.25 -9.89
CA GLU A 86 18.40 6.70 -8.57
C GLU A 86 17.32 6.99 -7.52
N ARG A 87 16.74 8.20 -7.56
CA ARG A 87 15.61 8.58 -6.68
C ARG A 87 14.35 7.76 -6.98
N VAL A 88 14.03 7.52 -8.25
CA VAL A 88 12.88 6.67 -8.64
C VAL A 88 13.08 5.26 -8.13
N GLU A 89 14.27 4.67 -8.31
CA GLU A 89 14.59 3.34 -7.80
C GLU A 89 14.45 3.26 -6.28
N HIS A 90 14.96 4.25 -5.55
CA HIS A 90 14.78 4.31 -4.10
C HIS A 90 13.30 4.42 -3.70
N LEU A 91 12.50 5.25 -4.39
CA LEU A 91 11.07 5.37 -4.12
C LEU A 91 10.30 4.08 -4.45
N ASP A 92 10.73 3.33 -5.45
CA ASP A 92 10.16 2.02 -5.78
C ASP A 92 10.43 1.00 -4.67
N GLN A 93 11.67 0.97 -4.16
CA GLN A 93 12.03 0.14 -3.01
C GLN A 93 11.17 0.49 -1.79
N VAL A 94 11.04 1.77 -1.44
CA VAL A 94 10.18 2.22 -0.34
C VAL A 94 8.72 1.84 -0.56
N MET A 95 8.20 1.98 -1.78
CA MET A 95 6.82 1.59 -2.10
C MET A 95 6.60 0.09 -1.91
N ASN A 96 7.57 -0.73 -2.31
CA ASN A 96 7.54 -2.18 -2.14
C ASN A 96 7.61 -2.58 -0.65
N GLU A 97 8.47 -1.94 0.15
CA GLU A 97 8.50 -2.14 1.60
C GLU A 97 7.14 -1.81 2.24
N ARG A 98 6.54 -0.66 1.90
CA ARG A 98 5.20 -0.29 2.41
C ARG A 98 4.10 -1.24 1.96
N ARG A 99 4.25 -1.85 0.79
CA ARG A 99 3.34 -2.88 0.29
C ARG A 99 3.43 -4.13 1.15
N GLU A 100 4.64 -4.56 1.52
CA GLU A 100 4.86 -5.71 2.40
C GLU A 100 4.30 -5.45 3.81
N ASP A 101 4.56 -4.27 4.39
CA ASP A 101 4.00 -3.84 5.67
C ASP A 101 2.47 -3.93 5.67
N LEU A 102 1.83 -3.40 4.61
CA LEU A 102 0.38 -3.44 4.45
C LEU A 102 -0.15 -4.87 4.33
N LEU A 103 0.53 -5.73 3.57
CA LEU A 103 0.14 -7.13 3.43
C LEU A 103 0.18 -7.83 4.78
N GLU A 104 1.22 -7.60 5.57
CA GLU A 104 1.36 -8.22 6.88
C GLU A 104 0.29 -7.71 7.86
N ALA A 105 0.09 -6.39 7.96
CA ALA A 105 -0.96 -5.81 8.79
C ALA A 105 -2.37 -6.33 8.42
N THR A 106 -2.63 -6.51 7.12
CA THR A 106 -3.89 -7.06 6.61
C THR A 106 -4.07 -8.53 7.03
N LYS A 107 -3.04 -9.36 6.90
CA LYS A 107 -3.10 -10.77 7.37
C LYS A 107 -3.35 -10.82 8.86
N ASP A 108 -2.62 -10.03 9.62
CA ASP A 108 -2.67 -9.98 11.07
C ASP A 108 -4.06 -9.63 11.60
N LYS A 109 -4.73 -8.68 10.95
CA LYS A 109 -6.13 -8.34 11.23
C LYS A 109 -7.07 -9.49 10.86
N LYS A 110 -6.94 -10.06 9.64
CA LYS A 110 -7.80 -11.15 9.16
C LYS A 110 -7.77 -12.39 10.04
N VAL A 111 -6.62 -12.71 10.64
CA VAL A 111 -6.50 -13.81 11.61
C VAL A 111 -7.41 -13.57 12.82
N LEU A 112 -7.40 -12.36 13.38
CA LEU A 112 -8.26 -12.01 14.52
C LEU A 112 -9.74 -11.95 14.15
N GLU A 113 -10.08 -11.41 12.97
CA GLU A 113 -11.45 -11.41 12.46
C GLU A 113 -11.99 -12.84 12.32
N SER A 114 -11.17 -13.74 11.77
CA SER A 114 -11.52 -15.16 11.62
C SER A 114 -11.73 -15.84 12.97
N LEU A 115 -10.88 -15.52 13.97
CA LEU A 115 -11.02 -16.03 15.33
C LEU A 115 -12.30 -15.52 16.00
N LYS A 116 -12.61 -14.22 15.85
CA LYS A 116 -13.84 -13.62 16.35
C LYS A 116 -15.07 -14.29 15.73
N GLN A 117 -15.06 -14.50 14.42
CA GLN A 117 -16.16 -15.15 13.71
C GLN A 117 -16.40 -16.57 14.22
N LYS A 118 -15.35 -17.39 14.36
CA LYS A 118 -15.45 -18.75 14.93
C LYS A 118 -16.07 -18.75 16.33
N LYS A 119 -15.66 -17.81 17.19
CA LYS A 119 -16.20 -17.69 18.55
C LYS A 119 -17.67 -17.29 18.57
N LEU A 120 -18.09 -16.41 17.66
CA LEU A 120 -19.50 -16.04 17.52
C LEU A 120 -20.34 -17.23 17.06
N ASP A 121 -19.82 -18.04 16.14
CA ASP A 121 -20.53 -19.23 15.64
C ASP A 121 -20.62 -20.34 16.71
N GLU A 122 -19.56 -20.57 17.49
CA GLU A 122 -19.59 -21.45 18.67
C GLU A 122 -20.65 -21.00 19.69
N LEU A 123 -20.73 -19.69 19.98
CA LEU A 123 -21.73 -19.15 20.91
C LEU A 123 -23.15 -19.35 20.38
N ARG A 124 -23.39 -19.09 19.08
CA ARG A 124 -24.69 -19.33 18.44
C ARG A 124 -25.09 -20.80 18.50
N GLN A 125 -24.16 -21.72 18.25
CA GLN A 125 -24.41 -23.16 18.35
C GLN A 125 -24.74 -23.58 19.78
N ALA A 126 -24.02 -23.07 20.77
CA ALA A 126 -24.27 -23.36 22.18
C ALA A 126 -25.65 -22.85 22.64
N VAL A 127 -26.07 -21.66 22.19
CA VAL A 127 -27.43 -21.14 22.48
C VAL A 127 -28.50 -22.03 21.85
N LYS A 128 -28.35 -22.38 20.56
CA LYS A 128 -29.28 -23.30 19.88
C LYS A 128 -29.38 -24.66 20.56
N GLN A 129 -28.26 -25.19 21.05
CA GLN A 129 -28.27 -26.46 21.78
C GLN A 129 -29.06 -26.34 23.09
N LYS A 130 -28.81 -25.29 23.88
CA LYS A 130 -29.56 -25.06 25.13
C LYS A 130 -31.06 -24.87 24.89
N GLU A 131 -31.44 -24.17 23.82
CA GLU A 131 -32.85 -24.02 23.44
C GLU A 131 -33.50 -25.36 23.11
N ARG A 132 -32.80 -26.24 22.38
CA ARG A 132 -33.28 -27.61 22.10
C ARG A 132 -33.43 -28.43 23.37
N ASP A 133 -32.39 -28.46 24.21
CA ASP A 133 -32.39 -29.23 25.46
C ASP A 133 -33.57 -28.79 26.37
N PHE A 134 -33.83 -27.48 26.42
CA PHE A 134 -34.96 -26.91 27.18
C PHE A 134 -36.33 -27.31 26.61
N LEU A 135 -36.51 -27.30 25.29
CA LEU A 135 -37.75 -27.73 24.64
C LEU A 135 -38.01 -29.23 24.83
N ASP A 136 -36.95 -30.05 24.80
CA ASP A 136 -37.03 -31.47 25.08
C ASP A 136 -37.46 -31.73 26.53
N GLU A 137 -36.89 -31.00 27.49
CA GLU A 137 -37.26 -31.09 28.92
C GLU A 137 -38.75 -30.75 29.14
N ILE A 138 -39.24 -29.65 28.54
CA ILE A 138 -40.67 -29.28 28.59
C ILE A 138 -41.55 -30.38 27.99
N SER A 139 -41.11 -30.97 26.87
CA SER A 139 -41.87 -32.01 26.17
C SER A 139 -41.97 -33.30 26.97
N ILE A 140 -40.93 -33.64 27.75
CA ILE A 140 -40.94 -34.78 28.67
C ILE A 140 -41.91 -34.50 29.83
N GLN A 141 -41.84 -33.32 30.45
CA GLN A 141 -42.73 -32.96 31.57
C GLN A 141 -44.22 -32.98 31.17
N LYS A 142 -44.56 -32.55 29.95
CA LYS A 142 -45.95 -32.60 29.44
C LYS A 142 -46.48 -34.00 29.12
N LYS A 143 -45.61 -35.01 28.93
CA LYS A 143 -46.04 -36.40 28.63
C LYS A 143 -46.30 -37.24 29.88
N VAL A 144 -45.88 -36.76 31.05
CA VAL A 144 -45.99 -37.47 32.33
C VAL A 144 -47.21 -37.00 33.16
N GLN A 145 -47.86 -35.91 32.74
CA GLN A 145 -49.19 -35.48 33.21
C GLN A 145 -50.29 -36.02 32.30
#